data_AF-A0A7U2NE50-F1
#
_entry.id   AF-A0A7U2NE50-F1
#
_cell.length_a   1.000
_cell.length_b   1.000
_cell.length_c   1.000
_cell.angle_alpha   90.00
_cell.angle_beta   90.00
_cell.angle_gamma   90.00
#
_symmetry.space_group_name_H-M   'P 1'
#
loop_
_entity.id
_entity.type
_entity.pdbx_description
1 polymer ?
#
loop_
_entity_poly.entity_id
_entity_poly.type
_entity_poly.pdbx_seq_one_letter_code
_entity_poly.pdbx_strand_id
1 'polypeptide(L)'
;MNKVDHIPNISVRENTSKLIRVQVSGPRESETSYGVLVDLTFDEKGRCDSAMRLEWFTKSHCKLEKVEVPNYLDAYFLYAPEWLLAKNNVKYKL
;
A
#
# COMPACT_ATOMS: atom_id res chain seq x y z
N MET A 1 -51.28 -8.69 -18.21
CA MET A 1 -50.59 -7.59 -17.50
C MET A 1 -49.33 -8.17 -16.87
N ASN A 2 -48.17 -7.82 -17.42
CA ASN A 2 -46.88 -8.36 -17.00
C ASN A 2 -46.49 -7.76 -15.64
N LYS A 3 -46.10 -8.61 -14.70
CA LYS A 3 -45.47 -8.18 -13.45
C LYS A 3 -44.05 -7.73 -13.80
N VAL A 4 -43.75 -6.46 -13.57
CA VAL A 4 -42.42 -5.90 -13.74
C VAL A 4 -41.63 -6.23 -12.48
N ASP A 5 -40.69 -7.17 -12.60
CA ASP A 5 -39.76 -7.49 -11.52
C ASP A 5 -38.91 -6.24 -11.21
N HIS A 6 -39.04 -5.73 -9.98
CA HIS A 6 -38.15 -4.71 -9.45
C HIS A 6 -36.79 -5.35 -9.17
N ILE A 7 -35.86 -5.20 -10.13
CA ILE A 7 -34.44 -5.40 -9.87
C ILE A 7 -33.98 -4.26 -8.96
N PRO A 8 -33.49 -4.53 -7.73
CA PRO A 8 -32.93 -3.48 -6.92
C PRO A 8 -31.69 -2.93 -7.63
N ASN A 9 -31.67 -1.62 -7.80
CA ASN A 9 -30.57 -0.86 -8.37
C ASN A 9 -29.33 -1.06 -7.49
N ILE A 10 -28.49 -2.05 -7.83
CA ILE A 10 -27.22 -2.27 -7.16
C ILE A 10 -26.31 -1.12 -7.61
N SER A 11 -26.38 -0.01 -6.87
CA SER A 11 -25.28 0.93 -6.74
C SER A 11 -24.12 0.13 -6.15
N VAL A 12 -23.33 -0.51 -7.02
CA VAL A 12 -22.01 -1.00 -6.68
C VAL A 12 -21.22 0.26 -6.38
N ARG A 13 -21.18 0.59 -5.08
CA ARG A 13 -20.45 1.73 -4.54
C ARG A 13 -19.07 1.73 -5.17
N GLU A 14 -18.75 2.78 -5.92
CA GLU A 14 -17.36 3.16 -6.22
C GLU A 14 -16.67 3.51 -4.90
N ASN A 15 -16.38 2.50 -4.09
CA ASN A 15 -15.38 2.64 -3.05
C ASN A 15 -14.06 2.31 -3.73
N THR A 16 -13.61 3.20 -4.61
CA THR A 16 -12.22 3.25 -5.05
C THR A 16 -11.40 3.45 -3.79
N SER A 17 -11.06 2.32 -3.17
CA SER A 17 -10.37 2.23 -1.90
C SER A 17 -9.13 3.10 -2.02
N LYS A 18 -9.16 4.28 -1.42
CA LYS A 18 -8.08 5.26 -1.53
C LYS A 18 -6.82 4.58 -1.01
N LEU A 19 -5.92 4.20 -1.92
CA LEU A 19 -4.67 3.57 -1.55
C LEU A 19 -3.76 4.65 -0.98
N ILE A 20 -3.28 4.44 0.23
CA ILE A 20 -2.30 5.30 0.88
C ILE A 20 -0.92 4.86 0.39
N ARG A 21 -0.15 5.85 -0.07
CA ARG A 21 1.22 5.65 -0.53
C ARG A 21 2.18 5.76 0.66
N VAL A 22 2.86 4.68 1.00
CA VAL A 22 3.80 4.60 2.12
C VAL A 22 5.19 4.27 1.60
N GLN A 23 6.20 5.05 1.99
CA GLN A 23 7.58 4.72 1.66
C GLN A 23 8.03 3.49 2.45
N VAL A 24 8.67 2.55 1.76
CA VAL A 24 9.15 1.29 2.31
C VAL A 24 10.57 1.00 1.82
N SER A 25 11.26 0.06 2.48
CA SER A 25 12.60 -0.36 2.08
C SER A 25 12.60 -1.81 1.58
N GLY A 26 13.42 -2.08 0.56
CA GLY A 26 13.82 -3.40 0.08
C GLY A 26 12.69 -4.41 -0.12
N PRO A 27 11.92 -4.34 -1.22
CA PRO A 27 10.86 -5.31 -1.46
C PRO A 27 11.41 -6.71 -1.75
N ARG A 28 10.78 -7.71 -1.15
CA ARG A 28 10.81 -9.12 -1.58
C ARG A 28 9.45 -9.45 -2.16
N GLU A 29 9.42 -10.24 -3.23
CA GLU A 29 8.16 -10.64 -3.84
C GLU A 29 7.99 -12.15 -3.76
N SER A 30 6.78 -12.57 -3.40
CA SER A 30 6.27 -13.89 -3.71
C SER A 30 5.25 -13.79 -4.84
N GLU A 31 4.68 -14.93 -5.25
CA GLU A 31 3.61 -14.96 -6.23
C GLU A 31 2.40 -14.09 -5.80
N THR A 32 2.06 -14.11 -4.51
CA THR A 32 0.82 -13.50 -4.00
C THR A 32 1.04 -12.27 -3.13
N SER A 33 2.27 -11.95 -2.73
CA SER A 33 2.53 -10.91 -1.73
C SER A 33 3.79 -10.09 -2.00
N TYR A 34 3.79 -8.86 -1.47
CA TYR A 34 4.95 -7.99 -1.31
C TYR A 34 5.42 -8.05 0.15
N GLY A 35 6.64 -8.52 0.39
CA GLY A 35 7.33 -8.37 1.66
C GLY A 35 8.12 -7.07 1.66
N VAL A 36 7.84 -6.14 2.55
CA VAL A 36 8.49 -4.82 2.57
C VAL A 36 8.88 -4.44 3.99
N LEU A 37 9.97 -3.71 4.14
CA LEU A 37 10.34 -3.13 5.42
C LEU A 37 9.57 -1.81 5.63
N VAL A 38 8.80 -1.75 6.71
CA VAL A 38 7.94 -0.62 7.08
C VAL A 38 8.50 0.15 8.28
N ASP A 39 7.78 1.20 8.69
CA ASP A 39 8.11 2.05 9.85
C ASP A 39 9.48 2.72 9.71
N LEU A 40 9.77 3.24 8.51
CA LEU A 40 11.05 3.88 8.21
C LEU A 40 11.28 5.11 9.10
N THR A 41 12.47 5.19 9.69
CA THR A 41 12.93 6.39 10.38
C THR A 41 13.80 7.21 9.45
N PHE A 42 13.55 8.51 9.38
CA PHE A 42 14.30 9.42 8.52
C PHE A 42 15.09 10.42 9.35
N ASP A 43 16.31 10.71 8.93
CA ASP A 43 17.09 11.82 9.47
C ASP A 43 16.49 13.18 9.08
N GLU A 44 17.05 14.27 9.61
CA GLU A 44 16.61 15.65 9.32
C GLU A 44 16.73 16.03 7.83
N LYS A 45 17.50 15.27 7.04
CA LYS A 45 17.68 15.45 5.60
C LYS A 45 16.76 14.53 4.79
N GLY A 46 15.86 13.79 5.43
CA GLY A 46 14.91 12.88 4.79
C GLY A 46 15.53 11.56 4.32
N ARG A 47 16.73 11.20 4.79
CA ARG A 47 17.37 9.93 4.46
C ARG A 47 16.93 8.84 5.42
N CYS A 48 16.57 7.68 4.88
CA CYS A 48 16.19 6.52 5.69
C CYS A 48 17.40 6.05 6.50
N ASP A 49 17.32 6.19 7.82
CA ASP A 49 18.37 5.81 8.77
C ASP A 49 18.17 4.39 9.30
N SER A 50 16.91 3.91 9.35
CA SER A 50 16.61 2.52 9.69
C SER A 50 15.23 2.08 9.19
N ALA A 51 15.07 0.77 9.00
CA ALA A 51 13.80 0.11 8.72
C ALA A 51 13.66 -1.07 9.68
N MET A 52 12.59 -1.11 10.47
CA MET A 52 12.59 -1.92 11.70
C MET A 52 11.76 -3.20 11.61
N ARG A 53 10.87 -3.33 10.63
CA ARG A 53 9.91 -4.44 10.60
C ARG A 53 9.56 -4.88 9.19
N LEU A 54 9.69 -6.17 8.95
CA LEU A 54 9.26 -6.81 7.70
C LEU A 54 7.78 -7.15 7.79
N GLU A 55 6.99 -6.64 6.84
CA GLU A 55 5.57 -6.92 6.72
C GLU A 55 5.20 -7.42 5.33
N TRP A 56 4.21 -8.31 5.27
CA TRP A 56 3.74 -8.92 4.03
C TRP A 56 2.35 -8.45 3.66
N PHE A 57 2.22 -7.93 2.43
CA PHE A 57 1.00 -7.36 1.90
C PHE A 57 0.55 -8.12 0.66
N THR A 58 -0.71 -8.56 0.63
CA THR A 58 -1.26 -9.29 -0.52
C THR A 58 -1.38 -8.39 -1.75
N LYS A 59 -0.87 -8.86 -2.89
CA LYS A 59 -0.88 -8.12 -4.17
C LYS A 59 -2.29 -7.79 -4.67
N SER A 60 -3.30 -8.59 -4.30
CA SER A 60 -4.70 -8.34 -4.67
C SER A 60 -5.24 -7.00 -4.16
N HIS A 61 -4.64 -6.45 -3.10
CA HIS A 61 -5.08 -5.21 -2.46
C HIS A 61 -4.05 -4.09 -2.57
N CYS A 62 -2.84 -4.38 -3.03
CA CYS A 62 -1.71 -3.47 -2.93
C CYS A 62 -1.00 -3.30 -4.27
N LYS A 63 -0.24 -2.22 -4.39
CA LYS A 63 0.68 -1.99 -5.52
C LYS A 63 2.04 -1.58 -4.98
N LEU A 64 3.09 -1.92 -5.72
CA LEU A 64 4.44 -1.48 -5.42
C LEU A 64 4.91 -0.53 -6.53
N GLU A 65 5.47 0.60 -6.13
CA GLU A 65 6.11 1.57 -7.04
C GLU A 65 7.59 1.64 -6.70
N LYS A 66 8.42 1.58 -7.75
CA LYS A 66 9.85 1.85 -7.68
C LYS A 66 10.12 3.21 -8.33
N VAL A 67 10.80 4.09 -7.62
CA VAL A 67 11.25 5.40 -8.10
C VAL A 67 12.76 5.39 -8.15
N GLU A 68 13.31 5.52 -9.35
CA GLU A 68 14.76 5.63 -9.55
C GLU A 68 15.24 7.01 -9.09
N VAL A 69 16.26 7.04 -8.24
CA VAL A 69 16.81 8.28 -7.70
C VAL A 69 18.24 8.46 -8.20
N PRO A 70 18.52 9.45 -9.07
CA PRO A 70 19.84 9.61 -9.69
C PRO A 70 20.95 9.76 -8.63
N ASN A 71 22.00 8.93 -8.72
CA ASN A 71 23.13 8.87 -7.79
C ASN A 71 22.81 8.39 -6.37
N TYR A 72 21.63 7.80 -6.15
CA TYR A 72 21.20 7.25 -4.87
C TYR A 72 20.56 5.88 -5.03
N LEU A 73 20.23 5.24 -3.91
CA LEU A 73 19.44 4.01 -3.91
C LEU A 73 18.00 4.31 -4.34
N ASP A 74 17.43 3.38 -5.09
CA ASP A 74 16.03 3.43 -5.51
C ASP A 74 15.09 3.53 -4.31
N ALA A 75 14.07 4.38 -4.45
CA ALA A 75 13.02 4.50 -3.45
C ALA A 75 11.85 3.57 -3.80
N TYR A 76 11.29 2.92 -2.79
CA TYR A 76 10.14 2.03 -2.95
C TYR A 76 8.94 2.55 -2.19
N PHE A 77 7.76 2.42 -2.79
CA PHE A 77 6.51 2.84 -2.19
C PHE A 77 5.48 1.72 -2.29
N LEU A 78 4.86 1.39 -1.16
CA LEU A 78 3.71 0.50 -1.09
C LEU A 78 2.44 1.36 -1.11
N TYR A 79 1.54 1.03 -2.03
CA TYR A 79 0.18 1.52 -2.03
C TYR A 79 -0.71 0.46 -1.40
N ALA A 80 -1.31 0.78 -0.25
CA ALA A 80 -2.19 -0.15 0.46
C ALA A 80 -3.44 0.56 1.00
N PRO A 81 -4.57 -0.15 1.17
CA PRO A 81 -5.73 0.40 1.83
C PRO A 81 -5.42 0.75 3.29
N GLU A 82 -6.02 1.83 3.80
CA GLU A 82 -5.82 2.29 5.17
C GLU A 82 -6.08 1.20 6.22
N TRP A 83 -7.15 0.42 6.05
CA TRP A 83 -7.50 -0.66 6.98
C TRP A 83 -6.41 -1.73 7.08
N LEU A 84 -5.68 -1.99 5.99
CA LEU A 84 -4.61 -2.99 5.95
C LEU A 84 -3.35 -2.45 6.62
N LEU A 85 -3.03 -1.17 6.40
CA LEU A 85 -1.96 -0.48 7.11
C LEU A 85 -2.22 -0.43 8.62
N ALA A 86 -3.46 -0.11 9.01
CA ALA A 86 -3.88 -0.08 10.41
C ALA A 86 -3.82 -1.48 11.06
N LYS A 87 -4.29 -2.52 10.36
CA LYS A 87 -4.19 -3.92 10.82
C LYS A 87 -2.75 -4.33 11.11
N ASN A 88 -1.82 -3.92 10.24
CA ASN A 88 -0.40 -4.20 10.39
C ASN A 88 0.34 -3.13 11.22
N ASN A 89 -0.37 -2.20 11.89
CA ASN A 89 0.19 -1.13 12.71
C ASN A 89 1.33 -0.36 12.00
N VAL A 90 1.19 -0.13 10.69
CA VAL A 90 2.18 0.58 9.89
C VAL A 90 2.06 2.07 10.16
N LYS A 91 3.16 2.68 10.61
CA LYS A 91 3.29 4.11 10.80
C LYS A 91 3.66 4.75 9.46
N TYR A 92 2.93 5.78 9.09
CA TYR A 92 3.20 6.60 7.93
C TYR A 92 2.84 8.05 8.24
N LYS A 93 3.52 8.98 7.58
CA LYS A 93 3.13 10.39 7.60
C LYS A 93 2.12 10.61 6.47
N LEU A 94 0.99 11.25 6.80
CA LEU A 94 0.01 11.73 5.83
C LEU A 94 0.49 13.03 5.17
#